data_AF-A0A5F7ZW46-F1
#
_entry.id   AF-A0A5F7ZW46-F1
#
_cell.length_a   1.000
_cell.length_b   1.000
_cell.length_c   1.000
_cell.angle_alpha   90.00
_cell.angle_beta   90.00
_cell.angle_gamma   90.00
#
_symmetry.space_group_name_H-M   'P 1'
#
loop_
_entity.id
_entity.type
_entity.pdbx_description
1 polymer ?
#
loop_
_entity_poly.entity_id
_entity_poly.type
_entity_poly.pdbx_seq_one_letter_code
_entity_poly.pdbx_strand_id
1 'polypeptide(L)'
;MVEMCEEWNSLSVKRHSRQVLPTPESPISSSRNSTSYCFAMAGAGAAGGCGRAAGSALLRRCHRGPRPPGDAAGGEEDAGPGPRGGLARPPAHSLAGCREARLRREPGAVPARLGWAGARRWEEKAAAAPARPFPCAAAAAPERGGGERAQESWTPPSGRRQGGAPAPPPNPFLPGAGERFRFSSDVPNGGVEAKVEEKIQEVVSSYKFNHLVPRLILQREKHFHYLKRGLRQLTDAYECLDASRPWLCYWILHSLELLDEPIPQIVATDVCQFLELCQSPEGGFGGGPGQYPHLAPTYAAVNALCIIGTEEAYDVINREKLLQYLYSLKQPDGSFLMHVGGEVDVRSAYCAASVASLTNIITPDLFEGTAEWIARCQNWEGGIGGVPGMEAHGGYTFCGLAALVILKRERSLNLKSLLQWVTSRQMRFEGGFQGRCNKLVDGCYSFWQAGLLPLLHRALHAQGDPALSMSHWMFHQQALQEYILMCCQCPAGGLLDKPGKSRDFYHTCYCLSGLSIAQHFGSGAMLHDVVLGVPENALQPTHPVYNIGPDKVIQATTYFLQKPVPGFEELKDETSAEPATD
;
A
#
# COMPACT_ATOMS: atom_id res chain seq x y z
N MET A 1 -22.37 -3.45 9.06
CA MET A 1 -21.02 -3.76 8.52
C MET A 1 -20.74 -5.26 8.42
N VAL A 2 -21.23 -6.11 9.34
CA VAL A 2 -21.03 -7.58 9.29
C VAL A 2 -21.35 -8.19 7.92
N GLU A 3 -22.52 -7.88 7.34
CA GLU A 3 -22.92 -8.30 5.97
C GLU A 3 -21.87 -8.00 4.89
N MET A 4 -21.12 -6.89 5.02
CA MET A 4 -20.09 -6.52 4.04
C MET A 4 -18.94 -7.52 4.05
N CYS A 5 -18.64 -8.11 5.22
CA CYS A 5 -17.55 -9.05 5.42
C CYS A 5 -17.98 -10.50 5.12
N GLU A 6 -19.24 -10.86 5.38
CA GLU A 6 -19.75 -12.23 5.22
C GLU A 6 -19.62 -12.78 3.78
N GLU A 7 -19.77 -11.94 2.75
CA GLU A 7 -19.53 -12.33 1.35
C GLU A 7 -18.06 -12.68 1.06
N TRP A 8 -17.11 -12.08 1.79
CA TRP A 8 -15.66 -12.26 1.64
C TRP A 8 -15.10 -13.28 2.64
N ASN A 9 -15.86 -13.59 3.69
CA ASN A 9 -15.55 -14.58 4.72
C ASN A 9 -15.30 -15.99 4.12
N SER A 10 -15.96 -16.28 3.00
CA SER A 10 -15.79 -17.54 2.26
C SER A 10 -14.34 -17.78 1.77
N LEU A 11 -13.62 -16.72 1.38
CA LEU A 11 -12.20 -16.78 0.96
C LEU A 11 -11.26 -17.20 2.09
N SER A 12 -11.52 -16.73 3.33
CA SER A 12 -10.64 -16.97 4.48
C SER A 12 -10.93 -18.29 5.21
N VAL A 13 -12.20 -18.54 5.54
CA VAL A 13 -12.61 -19.69 6.37
C VAL A 13 -12.34 -21.05 5.69
N LYS A 14 -12.44 -21.11 4.35
CA LYS A 14 -12.16 -22.33 3.57
C LYS A 14 -10.65 -22.60 3.36
N ARG A 15 -9.75 -21.67 3.72
CA ARG A 15 -8.28 -21.88 3.64
C ARG A 15 -7.72 -22.47 4.95
N HIS A 16 -8.09 -21.92 6.10
CA HIS A 16 -7.70 -22.47 7.41
C HIS A 16 -8.10 -23.94 7.58
N SER A 17 -9.28 -24.31 7.10
CA SER A 17 -9.81 -25.68 7.12
C SER A 17 -9.16 -26.65 6.11
N ARG A 18 -8.14 -26.22 5.35
CA ARG A 18 -7.34 -27.09 4.45
C ARG A 18 -5.89 -27.32 4.90
N GLN A 19 -5.35 -26.52 5.82
CA GLN A 19 -3.98 -26.70 6.32
C GLN A 19 -3.87 -27.69 7.49
N VAL A 20 -4.99 -28.07 8.13
CA VAL A 20 -5.01 -29.02 9.25
C VAL A 20 -5.86 -30.25 8.89
N LEU A 21 -5.22 -31.21 8.21
CA LEU A 21 -5.68 -32.60 8.14
C LEU A 21 -4.61 -33.51 8.75
N PRO A 22 -4.88 -34.21 9.86
CA PRO A 22 -3.94 -35.20 10.38
C PRO A 22 -3.81 -36.37 9.41
N THR A 23 -2.59 -36.89 9.25
CA THR A 23 -2.33 -38.11 8.48
C THR A 23 -3.09 -39.29 9.08
N PRO A 24 -3.88 -40.05 8.30
CA PRO A 24 -4.68 -41.14 8.86
C PRO A 24 -3.80 -42.31 9.32
N GLU A 25 -3.86 -42.64 10.61
CA GLU A 25 -3.22 -43.83 11.15
C GLU A 25 -3.85 -45.11 10.56
N SER A 26 -3.01 -46.10 10.25
CA SER A 26 -3.47 -47.39 9.73
C SER A 26 -3.76 -48.36 10.89
N PRO A 27 -4.94 -49.02 10.93
CA PRO A 27 -5.32 -49.86 12.06
C PRO A 27 -4.53 -51.18 12.09
N ILE A 28 -3.78 -51.43 13.18
CA ILE A 28 -3.05 -52.68 13.38
C ILE A 28 -3.81 -53.61 14.34
N SER A 29 -4.37 -54.69 13.79
CA SER A 29 -4.61 -55.95 14.50
C SER A 29 -4.63 -57.08 13.46
N SER A 30 -4.12 -58.29 13.71
CA SER A 30 -3.25 -58.76 14.80
C SER A 30 -2.47 -60.01 14.36
N SER A 31 -1.31 -60.27 14.96
CA SER A 31 -0.72 -61.62 15.13
C SER A 31 0.60 -61.51 15.93
N ARG A 32 1.21 -62.65 16.28
CA ARG A 32 2.29 -62.79 17.27
C ARG A 32 3.63 -63.18 16.64
N ASN A 33 4.68 -63.13 17.47
CA ASN A 33 6.04 -63.68 17.27
C ASN A 33 6.96 -62.79 16.39
N SER A 34 8.27 -62.68 16.66
CA SER A 34 9.07 -63.06 17.86
C SER A 34 10.49 -62.48 17.76
N THR A 35 11.14 -62.23 18.91
CA THR A 35 12.61 -62.04 19.11
C THR A 35 13.35 -61.03 18.21
N SER A 36 13.79 -59.88 18.75
CA SER A 36 15.10 -59.71 19.43
C SER A 36 16.33 -59.88 18.52
N TYR A 37 17.09 -58.80 18.28
CA TYR A 37 18.41 -58.56 18.89
C TYR A 37 18.97 -57.15 18.58
N CYS A 38 20.06 -56.77 19.25
CA CYS A 38 20.75 -55.48 19.14
C CYS A 38 22.07 -55.56 18.32
N PHE A 39 22.87 -54.48 18.36
CA PHE A 39 24.15 -54.19 17.66
C PHE A 39 24.00 -53.67 16.21
N ALA A 40 24.61 -52.60 15.70
CA ALA A 40 25.62 -51.59 16.12
C ALA A 40 27.03 -51.65 15.47
N MET A 41 27.59 -50.46 15.21
CA MET A 41 28.98 -50.08 14.87
C MET A 41 29.55 -50.29 13.44
N ALA A 42 30.21 -49.23 12.97
CA ALA A 42 31.32 -49.12 11.97
C ALA A 42 31.11 -49.61 10.51
N GLY A 43 31.86 -49.13 9.50
CA GLY A 43 32.79 -47.99 9.46
C GLY A 43 33.91 -48.11 8.39
N ALA A 44 34.21 -47.01 7.67
CA ALA A 44 35.26 -46.88 6.62
C ALA A 44 35.07 -47.76 5.34
N GLY A 45 35.69 -47.49 4.18
CA GLY A 45 36.47 -46.33 3.71
C GLY A 45 37.34 -46.65 2.47
N ALA A 46 37.87 -45.62 1.78
CA ALA A 46 38.86 -45.70 0.67
C ALA A 46 38.44 -46.40 -0.66
N ALA A 47 39.12 -46.29 -1.82
CA ALA A 47 39.98 -45.24 -2.41
C ALA A 47 40.33 -45.55 -3.90
N GLY A 48 40.87 -44.57 -4.66
CA GLY A 48 41.34 -44.70 -6.06
C GLY A 48 40.26 -44.36 -7.12
N GLY A 49 40.54 -43.91 -8.34
CA GLY A 49 41.79 -43.73 -9.13
C GLY A 49 41.61 -44.33 -10.55
N CYS A 50 42.27 -43.93 -11.65
CA CYS A 50 43.17 -42.82 -11.99
C CYS A 50 43.29 -42.71 -13.54
N GLY A 51 43.66 -41.54 -14.11
CA GLY A 51 43.96 -41.33 -15.55
C GLY A 51 43.31 -40.04 -16.11
N ARG A 52 43.97 -39.04 -16.73
CA ARG A 52 45.06 -38.92 -17.75
C ARG A 52 44.57 -39.08 -19.21
N ALA A 53 44.95 -38.22 -20.18
CA ALA A 53 45.67 -36.93 -20.14
C ALA A 53 45.62 -36.15 -21.49
N ALA A 54 45.98 -34.84 -21.45
CA ALA A 54 46.36 -33.93 -22.57
C ALA A 54 45.32 -33.64 -23.67
N GLY A 55 45.34 -32.51 -24.39
CA GLY A 55 46.14 -31.25 -24.40
C GLY A 55 45.51 -30.27 -25.43
N SER A 56 45.94 -29.01 -25.67
CA SER A 56 47.08 -28.22 -25.19
C SER A 56 46.89 -26.71 -25.53
N ALA A 57 47.33 -25.79 -24.65
CA ALA A 57 47.75 -24.39 -24.89
C ALA A 57 46.75 -23.39 -25.60
N LEU A 58 46.92 -22.05 -25.61
CA LEU A 58 47.97 -21.09 -25.23
C LEU A 58 47.25 -19.73 -24.94
N LEU A 59 47.52 -18.95 -23.87
CA LEU A 59 48.45 -17.81 -23.89
C LEU A 59 48.66 -17.13 -22.51
N ARG A 60 49.94 -17.06 -22.09
CA ARG A 60 50.68 -16.00 -21.35
C ARG A 60 50.06 -15.29 -20.11
N ARG A 61 50.76 -15.43 -18.97
CA ARG A 61 50.85 -14.46 -17.85
C ARG A 61 52.20 -13.71 -17.90
N CYS A 62 52.24 -12.50 -17.31
CA CYS A 62 53.40 -11.96 -16.57
C CYS A 62 52.83 -11.19 -15.35
N HIS A 63 53.00 -11.65 -14.10
CA HIS A 63 54.16 -11.59 -13.19
C HIS A 63 54.27 -10.29 -12.36
N ARG A 64 54.35 -10.45 -11.03
CA ARG A 64 54.64 -9.41 -10.02
C ARG A 64 56.11 -9.48 -9.57
N GLY A 65 56.67 -8.35 -9.14
CA GLY A 65 57.94 -8.23 -8.39
C GLY A 65 57.92 -6.97 -7.49
N PRO A 66 58.77 -6.84 -6.44
CA PRO A 66 58.47 -5.94 -5.30
C PRO A 66 59.58 -4.97 -4.83
N ARG A 67 59.19 -4.02 -3.95
CA ARG A 67 60.02 -3.08 -3.12
C ARG A 67 60.71 -1.92 -3.89
N PRO A 68 61.22 -0.86 -3.22
CA PRO A 68 61.21 -0.53 -1.77
C PRO A 68 60.66 0.89 -1.43
N PRO A 69 60.54 1.26 -0.13
CA PRO A 69 60.66 2.64 0.34
C PRO A 69 62.13 2.99 0.68
N GLY A 70 62.45 4.28 0.88
CA GLY A 70 63.76 4.77 1.31
C GLY A 70 63.65 6.00 2.23
N ASP A 71 64.67 6.22 3.06
CA ASP A 71 64.63 7.10 4.23
C ASP A 71 65.13 8.55 4.00
N ALA A 72 65.11 9.31 5.11
CA ALA A 72 65.90 10.50 5.44
C ALA A 72 65.40 11.90 5.03
N ALA A 73 64.82 12.61 6.01
CA ALA A 73 65.39 13.86 6.54
C ALA A 73 64.69 14.26 7.87
N GLY A 74 65.45 14.35 8.96
CA GLY A 74 64.96 14.82 10.28
C GLY A 74 65.95 14.48 11.41
N GLY A 75 66.35 15.49 12.19
CA GLY A 75 67.32 15.38 13.29
C GLY A 75 67.37 16.70 14.09
N GLU A 76 68.08 16.68 15.23
CA GLU A 76 68.11 17.72 16.29
C GLU A 76 66.75 17.87 17.04
N GLU A 77 66.64 18.11 18.34
CA GLU A 77 67.45 17.85 19.57
C GLU A 77 66.45 17.89 20.77
N ASP A 78 66.65 17.32 21.97
CA ASP A 78 67.37 16.11 22.44
C ASP A 78 66.88 15.81 23.90
N ALA A 79 67.54 14.90 24.62
CA ALA A 79 67.65 14.81 26.09
C ALA A 79 66.39 14.47 26.92
N GLY A 80 66.37 13.24 27.45
CA GLY A 80 65.87 12.98 28.82
C GLY A 80 66.96 13.28 29.87
N PRO A 81 66.85 12.85 31.16
CA PRO A 81 65.87 11.89 31.68
C PRO A 81 65.28 12.25 33.07
N GLY A 82 64.47 11.35 33.64
CA GLY A 82 64.51 11.12 35.10
C GLY A 82 63.28 11.49 35.93
N PRO A 83 63.14 10.95 37.17
CA PRO A 83 61.83 10.41 37.54
C PRO A 83 61.38 10.51 39.02
N ARG A 84 60.12 10.06 39.25
CA ARG A 84 59.50 9.55 40.50
C ARG A 84 59.01 10.54 41.57
N GLY A 85 57.82 10.19 42.10
CA GLY A 85 57.17 10.73 43.30
C GLY A 85 55.74 11.19 43.00
N GLY A 86 54.67 10.61 43.54
CA GLY A 86 54.52 9.43 44.41
C GLY A 86 53.07 9.31 44.93
N LEU A 87 52.74 8.21 45.64
CA LEU A 87 51.45 7.93 46.33
C LEU A 87 50.26 7.56 45.39
N ALA A 88 49.38 6.60 45.71
CA ALA A 88 49.40 5.51 46.69
C ALA A 88 48.57 4.31 46.18
N ARG A 89 48.61 3.14 46.85
CA ARG A 89 47.88 1.90 46.46
C ARG A 89 46.68 1.58 47.40
N PRO A 90 45.69 0.78 46.93
CA PRO A 90 44.54 0.30 47.72
C PRO A 90 44.86 -1.03 48.45
N PRO A 91 43.93 -1.69 49.17
CA PRO A 91 42.82 -2.53 48.61
C PRO A 91 41.46 -2.17 49.29
N ALA A 92 40.37 -2.95 49.40
CA ALA A 92 40.03 -4.37 49.12
C ALA A 92 38.50 -4.58 48.89
N HIS A 93 38.06 -5.83 48.68
CA HIS A 93 36.67 -6.29 48.78
C HIS A 93 36.38 -7.01 50.11
N SER A 94 35.10 -7.15 50.51
CA SER A 94 34.62 -8.29 51.29
C SER A 94 33.12 -8.60 51.04
N LEU A 95 32.68 -9.81 51.38
CA LEU A 95 31.31 -10.34 51.27
C LEU A 95 30.85 -10.85 52.64
N ALA A 96 29.61 -10.57 53.07
CA ALA A 96 28.82 -11.37 54.02
C ALA A 96 27.43 -10.75 54.27
N GLY A 97 26.44 -11.57 54.67
CA GLY A 97 25.23 -11.12 55.39
C GLY A 97 23.89 -11.57 54.80
N CYS A 98 23.19 -12.48 55.49
CA CYS A 98 21.81 -12.88 55.17
C CYS A 98 20.85 -12.47 56.30
N ARG A 99 19.62 -12.02 55.97
CA ARG A 99 18.32 -12.57 56.49
C ARG A 99 17.09 -11.65 56.24
N GLU A 100 15.93 -12.31 56.15
CA GLU A 100 14.58 -11.93 56.61
C GLU A 100 13.92 -10.58 56.27
N ALA A 101 13.10 -10.61 55.20
CA ALA A 101 11.62 -10.64 55.23
C ALA A 101 10.76 -9.51 55.88
N ARG A 102 9.71 -9.15 55.11
CA ARG A 102 8.33 -8.67 55.46
C ARG A 102 7.99 -7.17 55.66
N LEU A 103 7.13 -6.72 54.72
CA LEU A 103 5.87 -5.95 54.88
C LEU A 103 5.84 -4.40 55.00
N ARG A 104 5.36 -3.80 53.88
CA ARG A 104 4.32 -2.74 53.77
C ARG A 104 4.41 -1.47 54.65
N ARG A 105 4.71 -0.32 54.00
CA ARG A 105 3.70 0.65 53.50
C ARG A 105 4.34 1.74 52.62
N GLU A 106 3.51 2.49 51.92
CA GLU A 106 3.82 3.58 50.96
C GLU A 106 3.93 4.95 51.68
N PRO A 107 4.16 6.11 51.01
CA PRO A 107 4.44 6.35 49.58
C PRO A 107 5.62 7.30 49.26
N GLY A 108 6.00 7.38 47.97
CA GLY A 108 6.62 8.58 47.38
C GLY A 108 8.04 8.46 46.81
N ALA A 109 8.40 9.48 46.01
CA ALA A 109 9.71 9.79 45.40
C ALA A 109 10.29 8.81 44.35
N VAL A 110 10.53 9.35 43.14
CA VAL A 110 11.22 8.68 42.02
C VAL A 110 12.75 8.81 42.16
N PRO A 111 13.53 7.74 41.91
CA PRO A 111 14.96 7.85 41.60
C PRO A 111 15.21 7.64 40.10
N ALA A 112 15.57 8.71 39.38
CA ALA A 112 15.93 8.63 37.97
C ALA A 112 17.28 7.91 37.73
N ARG A 113 17.42 7.18 36.61
CA ARG A 113 18.71 6.72 36.09
C ARG A 113 18.74 6.74 34.55
N LEU A 114 19.81 7.35 34.01
CA LEU A 114 20.47 7.01 32.73
C LEU A 114 19.55 6.89 31.50
N GLY A 115 19.37 7.90 30.65
CA GLY A 115 20.17 9.11 30.45
C GLY A 115 21.07 9.01 29.22
N TRP A 116 20.47 9.02 28.01
CA TRP A 116 21.19 9.29 26.77
C TRP A 116 21.35 10.81 26.59
N ALA A 117 22.56 11.32 26.77
CA ALA A 117 22.88 12.72 26.53
C ALA A 117 23.24 12.91 25.04
N GLY A 118 22.40 13.61 24.26
CA GLY A 118 22.60 13.66 22.81
C GLY A 118 21.95 14.80 22.00
N ALA A 119 21.06 15.64 22.56
CA ALA A 119 20.55 16.83 21.85
C ALA A 119 19.88 17.86 22.80
N ARG A 120 20.55 19.00 23.05
CA ARG A 120 19.89 20.23 23.57
C ARG A 120 20.60 21.50 23.08
N ARG A 121 20.25 21.92 21.86
CA ARG A 121 20.24 23.32 21.40
C ARG A 121 19.57 23.37 20.04
N TRP A 122 18.49 24.13 19.91
CA TRP A 122 17.94 24.80 18.69
C TRP A 122 16.53 25.31 19.02
N GLU A 123 16.45 26.22 19.99
CA GLU A 123 15.33 27.18 20.07
C GLU A 123 15.81 28.52 19.48
N GLU A 124 14.87 29.40 19.11
CA GLU A 124 15.13 30.72 18.51
C GLU A 124 15.86 30.76 17.14
N LYS A 125 15.18 30.27 16.07
CA LYS A 125 14.81 31.07 14.87
C LYS A 125 14.33 30.20 13.71
N ALA A 126 13.02 30.23 13.45
CA ALA A 126 12.41 29.69 12.23
C ALA A 126 11.23 30.58 11.77
N ALA A 127 11.50 31.86 11.53
CA ALA A 127 10.50 32.76 10.95
C ALA A 127 10.40 32.57 9.43
N ALA A 128 9.17 32.38 8.93
CA ALA A 128 8.76 32.49 7.53
C ALA A 128 9.66 31.80 6.47
N ALA A 129 9.44 30.50 6.26
CA ALA A 129 9.79 29.81 5.02
C ALA A 129 8.50 29.19 4.41
N PRO A 130 8.16 29.45 3.14
CA PRO A 130 6.95 28.90 2.52
C PRO A 130 7.13 27.40 2.24
N ALA A 131 6.14 26.60 2.64
CA ALA A 131 6.09 25.18 2.29
C ALA A 131 6.03 25.02 0.76
N ARG A 132 6.91 24.17 0.21
CA ARG A 132 6.86 23.77 -1.20
C ARG A 132 6.01 22.50 -1.33
N PRO A 133 5.06 22.41 -2.28
CA PRO A 133 4.20 21.25 -2.43
C PRO A 133 4.99 20.00 -2.89
N PHE A 134 4.54 18.83 -2.46
CA PHE A 134 5.08 17.54 -2.88
C PHE A 134 4.83 17.26 -4.37
N PRO A 135 5.72 16.52 -5.06
CA PRO A 135 5.58 16.20 -6.48
C PRO A 135 4.58 15.06 -6.72
N CYS A 136 3.28 15.33 -6.55
CA CYS A 136 2.27 14.58 -7.28
C CYS A 136 2.26 15.07 -8.75
N ALA A 137 2.10 14.15 -9.73
CA ALA A 137 2.25 14.46 -11.16
C ALA A 137 1.01 15.16 -11.78
N ALA A 138 0.67 16.33 -11.22
CA ALA A 138 -0.30 17.27 -11.78
C ALA A 138 0.40 18.22 -12.77
N ALA A 139 -0.13 18.34 -13.99
CA ALA A 139 0.36 19.30 -14.97
C ALA A 139 -0.25 20.69 -14.69
N ALA A 140 0.59 21.70 -14.46
CA ALA A 140 0.12 23.05 -14.21
C ALA A 140 -0.42 23.70 -15.50
N ALA A 141 -1.61 24.30 -15.41
CA ALA A 141 -2.11 25.25 -16.40
C ALA A 141 -1.62 26.67 -16.07
N PRO A 142 -1.31 27.52 -17.06
CA PRO A 142 -0.78 28.86 -16.81
C PRO A 142 -1.88 29.85 -16.41
N GLU A 143 -1.66 30.57 -15.31
CA GLU A 143 -2.48 31.74 -14.95
C GLU A 143 -2.31 32.88 -15.97
N ARG A 144 -3.34 33.73 -16.08
CA ARG A 144 -3.24 35.07 -16.66
C ARG A 144 -3.79 36.09 -15.67
N GLY A 145 -3.11 37.24 -15.57
CA GLY A 145 -3.46 38.32 -14.65
C GLY A 145 -4.82 38.95 -14.92
N GLY A 146 -5.33 39.66 -13.90
CA GLY A 146 -6.71 40.14 -13.87
C GLY A 146 -7.05 41.29 -14.81
N GLY A 147 -8.36 41.47 -15.01
CA GLY A 147 -9.03 42.64 -15.57
C GLY A 147 -10.34 42.87 -14.81
N GLU A 148 -10.80 44.11 -14.74
CA GLU A 148 -11.83 44.54 -13.77
C GLU A 148 -13.27 44.23 -14.17
N ARG A 149 -14.21 44.45 -13.23
CA ARG A 149 -15.64 44.23 -13.43
C ARG A 149 -16.25 45.15 -14.48
N ALA A 150 -17.15 44.61 -15.28
CA ALA A 150 -18.39 45.28 -15.65
C ALA A 150 -19.56 44.29 -15.47
N GLN A 151 -20.67 44.76 -14.89
CA GLN A 151 -21.95 44.03 -14.89
C GLN A 151 -22.81 44.61 -16.01
N GLU A 152 -23.43 43.76 -16.83
CA GLU A 152 -24.64 44.16 -17.53
C GLU A 152 -25.55 42.95 -17.78
N SER A 153 -26.85 43.16 -17.60
CA SER A 153 -27.88 42.12 -17.63
C SER A 153 -28.57 42.07 -18.98
N TRP A 154 -28.92 40.87 -19.47
CA TRP A 154 -29.73 40.72 -20.69
C TRP A 154 -30.97 39.87 -20.46
N THR A 155 -32.13 40.45 -20.79
CA THR A 155 -33.44 39.78 -20.85
C THR A 155 -33.86 39.61 -22.32
N PRO A 156 -34.52 38.50 -22.70
CA PRO A 156 -34.85 38.22 -24.09
C PRO A 156 -36.21 38.81 -24.53
N PRO A 157 -36.30 39.44 -25.72
CA PRO A 157 -37.57 39.64 -26.42
C PRO A 157 -37.83 38.53 -27.47
N SER A 158 -39.09 38.34 -27.84
CA SER A 158 -39.55 37.32 -28.79
C SER A 158 -39.98 37.91 -30.14
N GLY A 159 -39.93 37.12 -31.21
CA GLY A 159 -40.46 37.54 -32.52
C GLY A 159 -40.23 36.53 -33.65
N ARG A 160 -41.29 36.20 -34.42
CA ARG A 160 -41.21 35.46 -35.69
C ARG A 160 -41.72 36.35 -36.83
N ARG A 161 -41.01 36.39 -37.98
CA ARG A 161 -41.48 35.81 -39.28
C ARG A 161 -40.53 36.15 -40.46
N GLN A 162 -40.16 35.08 -41.18
CA GLN A 162 -40.09 34.92 -42.65
C GLN A 162 -39.72 36.12 -43.56
N GLY A 163 -38.69 35.94 -44.41
CA GLY A 163 -38.62 36.63 -45.71
C GLY A 163 -37.24 36.64 -46.41
N GLY A 164 -37.11 35.89 -47.52
CA GLY A 164 -36.10 36.12 -48.58
C GLY A 164 -34.62 35.79 -48.26
N ALA A 165 -33.93 35.11 -49.17
CA ALA A 165 -32.49 34.81 -49.06
C ALA A 165 -31.69 35.38 -50.25
N PRO A 166 -30.63 36.19 -50.01
CA PRO A 166 -29.56 36.47 -50.95
C PRO A 166 -28.36 35.53 -50.73
N ALA A 167 -27.54 35.29 -51.77
CA ALA A 167 -26.34 34.46 -51.67
C ALA A 167 -25.15 35.23 -51.04
N PRO A 168 -24.27 34.56 -50.25
CA PRO A 168 -23.09 35.19 -49.67
C PRO A 168 -21.94 35.36 -50.69
N PRO A 169 -21.01 36.31 -50.45
CA PRO A 169 -19.83 36.55 -51.29
C PRO A 169 -18.79 35.41 -51.20
N PRO A 170 -17.85 35.31 -52.15
CA PRO A 170 -16.86 34.22 -52.21
C PRO A 170 -15.89 34.22 -51.02
N ASN A 171 -15.60 33.02 -50.51
CA ASN A 171 -14.70 32.77 -49.39
C ASN A 171 -13.22 32.82 -49.85
N PRO A 172 -12.34 33.67 -49.27
CA PRO A 172 -10.95 33.83 -49.71
C PRO A 172 -9.99 32.71 -49.26
N PHE A 173 -10.47 31.65 -48.58
CA PHE A 173 -9.61 30.56 -48.09
C PHE A 173 -9.89 29.21 -48.78
N LEU A 174 -9.24 29.00 -49.93
CA LEU A 174 -8.98 27.68 -50.52
C LEU A 174 -7.48 27.57 -50.87
N PRO A 175 -6.71 26.68 -50.23
CA PRO A 175 -5.31 26.45 -50.60
C PRO A 175 -5.19 25.84 -51.99
N GLY A 176 -4.25 26.34 -52.80
CA GLY A 176 -3.91 25.76 -54.09
C GLY A 176 -3.25 24.39 -53.95
N ALA A 177 -3.49 23.50 -54.92
CA ALA A 177 -2.80 22.21 -54.97
C ALA A 177 -1.31 22.40 -55.32
N GLY A 178 -0.41 21.95 -54.44
CA GLY A 178 1.03 21.98 -54.73
C GLY A 178 1.93 21.52 -53.57
N GLU A 179 1.63 21.92 -52.34
CA GLU A 179 2.57 21.74 -51.21
C GLU A 179 2.21 20.55 -50.31
N ARG A 180 3.09 19.53 -50.32
CA ARG A 180 3.08 18.46 -49.31
C ARG A 180 3.60 19.00 -47.98
N PHE A 181 2.72 19.60 -47.19
CA PHE A 181 2.97 19.78 -45.76
C PHE A 181 3.21 18.41 -45.10
N ARG A 182 4.47 18.12 -44.76
CA ARG A 182 4.79 17.02 -43.85
C ARG A 182 4.31 17.41 -42.46
N PHE A 183 3.08 17.02 -42.11
CA PHE A 183 2.76 16.82 -40.70
C PHE A 183 3.75 15.80 -40.13
N SER A 184 4.49 16.19 -39.10
CA SER A 184 5.19 15.24 -38.26
C SER A 184 4.11 14.45 -37.52
N SER A 185 3.90 13.18 -37.92
CA SER A 185 2.78 12.36 -37.45
C SER A 185 2.91 11.89 -35.99
N ASP A 186 4.05 12.18 -35.36
CA ASP A 186 4.42 11.69 -34.04
C ASP A 186 3.70 12.49 -32.95
N VAL A 187 2.44 12.13 -32.70
CA VAL A 187 1.68 12.59 -31.52
C VAL A 187 2.51 12.25 -30.26
N PRO A 188 2.82 13.22 -29.37
CA PRO A 188 3.82 13.02 -28.32
C PRO A 188 3.60 11.79 -27.42
N ASN A 189 2.35 11.40 -27.16
CA ASN A 189 2.06 10.19 -26.37
C ASN A 189 2.41 8.90 -27.14
N GLY A 190 2.10 8.82 -28.44
CA GLY A 190 2.34 7.61 -29.24
C GLY A 190 3.82 7.26 -29.37
N GLY A 191 4.67 8.29 -29.51
CA GLY A 191 6.14 8.14 -29.51
C GLY A 191 6.77 7.86 -28.14
N VAL A 192 5.96 7.76 -27.08
CA VAL A 192 6.38 7.28 -25.74
C VAL A 192 5.76 5.91 -25.44
N GLU A 193 4.49 5.70 -25.79
CA GLU A 193 3.80 4.41 -25.68
C GLU A 193 4.56 3.31 -26.45
N ALA A 194 4.93 3.58 -27.71
CA ALA A 194 5.68 2.63 -28.54
C ALA A 194 7.03 2.20 -27.93
N LYS A 195 7.67 3.06 -27.11
CA LYS A 195 8.92 2.73 -26.40
C LYS A 195 8.67 1.88 -25.15
N VAL A 196 7.48 1.97 -24.57
CA VAL A 196 7.02 1.07 -23.51
C VAL A 196 6.64 -0.28 -24.10
N GLU A 197 5.85 -0.31 -25.19
CA GLU A 197 5.53 -1.53 -25.94
C GLU A 197 6.83 -2.25 -26.39
N GLU A 198 7.81 -1.55 -26.98
CA GLU A 198 9.12 -2.10 -27.35
C GLU A 198 9.86 -2.71 -26.15
N LYS A 199 9.96 -1.97 -25.02
CA LYS A 199 10.66 -2.46 -23.83
C LYS A 199 9.97 -3.65 -23.16
N ILE A 200 8.63 -3.68 -23.18
CA ILE A 200 7.83 -4.80 -22.70
C ILE A 200 7.99 -6.01 -23.66
N GLN A 201 8.08 -5.79 -24.97
CA GLN A 201 8.30 -6.85 -25.95
C GLN A 201 9.68 -7.50 -25.78
N GLU A 202 10.74 -6.73 -25.45
CA GLU A 202 12.03 -7.30 -25.06
C GLU A 202 11.90 -8.22 -23.84
N VAL A 203 11.21 -7.76 -22.79
CA VAL A 203 11.02 -8.52 -21.54
C VAL A 203 10.23 -9.81 -21.81
N VAL A 204 9.07 -9.73 -22.46
CA VAL A 204 8.23 -10.89 -22.80
C VAL A 204 8.94 -11.88 -23.73
N SER A 205 9.83 -11.39 -24.62
CA SER A 205 10.67 -12.27 -25.43
C SER A 205 11.70 -13.04 -24.60
N SER A 206 12.23 -12.45 -23.53
CA SER A 206 13.24 -13.11 -22.68
C SER A 206 12.69 -14.28 -21.85
N TYR A 207 11.36 -14.42 -21.75
CA TYR A 207 10.68 -15.59 -21.17
C TYR A 207 10.31 -16.69 -22.20
N LYS A 208 10.64 -16.53 -23.50
CA LYS A 208 10.28 -17.48 -24.57
C LYS A 208 11.53 -18.13 -25.18
N PHE A 209 11.84 -19.36 -24.77
CA PHE A 209 13.00 -20.12 -25.24
C PHE A 209 12.56 -21.13 -26.31
N ASN A 210 12.49 -20.69 -27.57
CA ASN A 210 11.88 -21.43 -28.69
C ASN A 210 10.42 -21.82 -28.36
N HIS A 211 10.14 -23.11 -28.15
CA HIS A 211 8.83 -23.62 -27.74
C HIS A 211 8.67 -23.78 -26.22
N LEU A 212 9.73 -23.55 -25.43
CA LEU A 212 9.68 -23.62 -23.98
C LEU A 212 9.32 -22.26 -23.40
N VAL A 213 8.21 -22.20 -22.68
CA VAL A 213 7.84 -21.08 -21.80
C VAL A 213 7.97 -21.57 -20.36
N PRO A 214 9.01 -21.17 -19.62
CA PRO A 214 9.14 -21.53 -18.20
C PRO A 214 7.97 -20.98 -17.38
N ARG A 215 7.57 -21.71 -16.33
CA ARG A 215 6.59 -21.18 -15.35
C ARG A 215 7.15 -19.91 -14.70
N LEU A 216 6.34 -18.86 -14.65
CA LEU A 216 6.70 -17.61 -13.97
C LEU A 216 6.83 -17.84 -12.46
N ILE A 217 7.73 -17.10 -11.80
CA ILE A 217 8.05 -17.26 -10.37
C ILE A 217 8.10 -15.89 -9.69
N LEU A 218 7.25 -15.70 -8.67
CA LEU A 218 7.32 -14.59 -7.72
C LEU A 218 8.54 -14.76 -6.82
N GLN A 219 9.39 -13.74 -6.70
CA GLN A 219 10.67 -13.81 -6.00
C GLN A 219 10.51 -13.61 -4.48
N ARG A 220 9.57 -14.34 -3.84
CA ARG A 220 9.10 -14.18 -2.44
C ARG A 220 10.21 -13.82 -1.45
N GLU A 221 11.21 -14.68 -1.30
CA GLU A 221 12.40 -14.48 -0.45
C GLU A 221 13.08 -13.12 -0.63
N LYS A 222 13.23 -12.65 -1.87
CA LYS A 222 13.89 -11.38 -2.18
C LYS A 222 13.00 -10.20 -1.80
N HIS A 223 11.69 -10.30 -2.05
CA HIS A 223 10.74 -9.28 -1.60
C HIS A 223 10.69 -9.24 -0.07
N PHE A 224 10.60 -10.39 0.61
CA PHE A 224 10.70 -10.52 2.06
C PHE A 224 11.97 -9.88 2.63
N HIS A 225 13.16 -10.20 2.13
CA HIS A 225 14.42 -9.60 2.61
C HIS A 225 14.48 -8.08 2.40
N TYR A 226 13.91 -7.57 1.30
CA TYR A 226 13.79 -6.14 1.03
C TYR A 226 12.83 -5.45 2.03
N LEU A 227 11.65 -6.03 2.25
CA LEU A 227 10.63 -5.56 3.18
C LEU A 227 11.10 -5.58 4.64
N LYS A 228 11.67 -6.70 5.08
CA LYS A 228 12.22 -6.92 6.44
C LYS A 228 13.31 -5.91 6.80
N ARG A 229 14.12 -5.46 5.83
CA ARG A 229 15.07 -4.37 6.02
C ARG A 229 14.35 -3.01 6.11
N GLY A 230 13.47 -2.73 5.15
CA GLY A 230 12.73 -1.46 5.09
C GLY A 230 11.92 -1.13 6.34
N LEU A 231 11.32 -2.15 6.97
CA LEU A 231 10.55 -2.02 8.22
C LEU A 231 11.39 -1.55 9.41
N ARG A 232 12.73 -1.59 9.31
CA ARG A 232 13.66 -1.23 10.38
C ARG A 232 14.53 -0.02 10.06
N GLN A 233 15.08 0.06 8.84
CA GLN A 233 15.97 1.16 8.44
C GLN A 233 15.85 1.47 6.95
N LEU A 234 15.81 2.76 6.64
CA LEU A 234 15.78 3.34 5.30
C LEU A 234 17.04 4.18 5.06
N THR A 235 17.32 4.49 3.80
CA THR A 235 18.38 5.41 3.39
C THR A 235 17.86 6.85 3.30
N ASP A 236 18.77 7.82 3.30
CA ASP A 236 18.56 9.24 2.92
C ASP A 236 17.62 9.44 1.71
N ALA A 237 17.65 8.56 0.71
CA ALA A 237 16.72 8.55 -0.42
C ALA A 237 15.21 8.47 -0.04
N TYR A 238 14.87 8.20 1.22
CA TYR A 238 13.52 8.21 1.78
C TYR A 238 13.18 9.47 2.61
N GLU A 239 14.06 10.48 2.69
CA GLU A 239 13.76 11.78 3.33
C GLU A 239 12.53 12.46 2.71
N CYS A 240 12.29 12.26 1.41
CA CYS A 240 11.08 12.70 0.71
C CYS A 240 9.77 12.03 1.20
N LEU A 241 9.86 11.05 2.12
CA LEU A 241 8.76 10.32 2.73
C LEU A 241 8.80 10.37 4.28
N ASP A 242 9.57 11.27 4.91
CA ASP A 242 9.51 11.47 6.37
C ASP A 242 8.13 12.03 6.83
N ALA A 243 7.40 12.69 5.93
CA ALA A 243 5.99 13.03 6.11
C ALA A 243 5.01 11.90 5.67
N SER A 244 5.49 10.66 5.58
CA SER A 244 4.72 9.50 5.12
C SER A 244 5.24 8.18 5.73
N ARG A 245 5.66 8.21 6.99
CA ARG A 245 6.19 7.03 7.69
C ARG A 245 5.11 6.00 8.06
N PRO A 246 3.87 6.38 8.45
CA PRO A 246 2.76 5.41 8.53
C PRO A 246 2.45 4.73 7.19
N TRP A 247 2.62 5.41 6.04
CA TRP A 247 2.52 4.77 4.73
C TRP A 247 3.60 3.71 4.52
N LEU A 248 4.85 3.99 4.91
CA LEU A 248 5.94 3.01 4.87
C LEU A 248 5.64 1.81 5.79
N CYS A 249 5.08 2.02 6.99
CA CYS A 249 4.60 0.92 7.84
C CYS A 249 3.52 0.09 7.13
N TYR A 250 2.45 0.73 6.64
CA TYR A 250 1.35 0.04 5.95
C TYR A 250 1.82 -0.74 4.72
N TRP A 251 2.52 -0.09 3.79
CA TRP A 251 2.98 -0.72 2.54
C TRP A 251 3.87 -1.94 2.81
N ILE A 252 4.72 -1.86 3.84
CA ILE A 252 5.65 -2.94 4.17
C ILE A 252 4.93 -4.07 4.89
N LEU A 253 4.08 -3.79 5.86
CA LEU A 253 3.31 -4.80 6.60
C LEU A 253 2.28 -5.50 5.71
N HIS A 254 1.56 -4.77 4.85
CA HIS A 254 0.62 -5.38 3.90
C HIS A 254 1.35 -6.23 2.86
N SER A 255 2.53 -5.80 2.39
CA SER A 255 3.35 -6.64 1.51
C SER A 255 3.82 -7.94 2.19
N LEU A 256 4.10 -7.92 3.50
CA LEU A 256 4.46 -9.12 4.26
C LEU A 256 3.24 -10.04 4.48
N GLU A 257 2.09 -9.47 4.84
CA GLU A 257 0.80 -10.15 4.96
C GLU A 257 0.42 -10.89 3.66
N LEU A 258 0.48 -10.21 2.52
CA LEU A 258 0.23 -10.82 1.20
C LEU A 258 1.20 -11.96 0.87
N LEU A 259 2.46 -11.83 1.31
CA LEU A 259 3.51 -12.85 1.13
C LEU A 259 3.47 -13.96 2.18
N ASP A 260 2.47 -14.00 3.08
CA ASP A 260 2.32 -14.98 4.17
C ASP A 260 3.51 -14.97 5.16
N GLU A 261 4.23 -13.84 5.24
CA GLU A 261 5.45 -13.68 6.05
C GLU A 261 5.09 -13.23 7.48
N PRO A 262 5.44 -14.01 8.52
CA PRO A 262 5.01 -13.72 9.89
C PRO A 262 5.72 -12.49 10.46
N ILE A 263 4.93 -11.52 10.94
CA ILE A 263 5.42 -10.35 11.68
C ILE A 263 5.81 -10.80 13.10
N PRO A 264 7.09 -10.71 13.53
CA PRO A 264 7.48 -11.11 14.88
C PRO A 264 6.89 -10.15 15.92
N GLN A 265 6.38 -10.65 17.05
CA GLN A 265 5.68 -9.84 18.07
C GLN A 265 6.43 -8.58 18.50
N ILE A 266 7.76 -8.65 18.66
CA ILE A 266 8.59 -7.48 19.00
C ILE A 266 8.48 -6.40 17.92
N VAL A 267 8.50 -6.78 16.63
CA VAL A 267 8.35 -5.85 15.51
C VAL A 267 6.93 -5.24 15.47
N ALA A 268 5.91 -6.03 15.81
CA ALA A 268 4.54 -5.53 15.92
C ALA A 268 4.41 -4.46 17.01
N THR A 269 4.83 -4.77 18.24
CA THR A 269 4.85 -3.84 19.37
C THR A 269 5.69 -2.58 19.09
N ASP A 270 6.87 -2.71 18.45
CA ASP A 270 7.68 -1.57 18.01
C ASP A 270 6.92 -0.66 17.02
N VAL A 271 6.09 -1.22 16.14
CA VAL A 271 5.25 -0.44 15.21
C VAL A 271 4.07 0.21 15.94
N CYS A 272 3.43 -0.48 16.88
CA CYS A 272 2.37 0.10 17.72
C CYS A 272 2.88 1.36 18.44
N GLN A 273 4.02 1.27 19.12
CA GLN A 273 4.67 2.40 19.79
C GLN A 273 5.10 3.51 18.81
N PHE A 274 5.60 3.16 17.61
CA PHE A 274 5.93 4.16 16.61
C PHE A 274 4.70 4.90 16.08
N LEU A 275 3.57 4.22 15.88
CA LEU A 275 2.33 4.84 15.40
C LEU A 275 1.63 5.63 16.51
N GLU A 276 1.70 5.20 17.78
CA GLU A 276 1.30 6.01 18.94
C GLU A 276 2.04 7.36 18.96
N LEU A 277 3.37 7.35 18.77
CA LEU A 277 4.18 8.57 18.65
C LEU A 277 3.82 9.44 17.43
N CYS A 278 3.16 8.88 16.41
CA CYS A 278 2.64 9.61 15.26
C CYS A 278 1.19 10.10 15.45
N GLN A 279 0.51 9.73 16.54
CA GLN A 279 -0.87 10.17 16.80
C GLN A 279 -0.88 11.61 17.33
N SER A 280 -1.82 12.41 16.85
CA SER A 280 -2.03 13.76 17.35
C SER A 280 -2.90 13.74 18.63
N PRO A 281 -2.62 14.56 19.65
CA PRO A 281 -3.53 14.77 20.78
C PRO A 281 -4.87 15.42 20.35
N GLU A 282 -4.93 15.99 19.15
CA GLU A 282 -6.14 16.53 18.53
C GLU A 282 -6.96 15.44 17.79
N GLY A 283 -6.38 14.27 17.54
CA GLY A 283 -6.96 13.17 16.78
C GLY A 283 -6.34 12.96 15.40
N GLY A 284 -6.47 11.74 14.88
CA GLY A 284 -5.77 11.31 13.66
C GLY A 284 -4.26 11.11 13.87
N PHE A 285 -3.57 10.70 12.80
CA PHE A 285 -2.12 10.47 12.80
C PHE A 285 -1.43 11.40 11.79
N GLY A 286 -0.25 11.90 12.15
CA GLY A 286 0.62 12.70 11.29
C GLY A 286 1.57 11.85 10.44
N GLY A 287 2.31 12.50 9.54
CA GLY A 287 3.27 11.82 8.65
C GLY A 287 4.48 11.20 9.36
N GLY A 288 4.74 11.61 10.60
CA GLY A 288 5.79 11.15 11.49
C GLY A 288 5.63 11.79 12.88
N PRO A 289 6.46 11.45 13.88
CA PRO A 289 6.26 11.89 15.26
C PRO A 289 6.27 13.41 15.42
N GLY A 290 5.26 13.94 16.10
CA GLY A 290 5.08 15.39 16.32
C GLY A 290 4.65 16.20 15.09
N GLN A 291 4.38 15.57 13.95
CA GLN A 291 3.78 16.25 12.78
C GLN A 291 2.26 16.38 12.96
N TYR A 292 1.66 17.39 12.32
CA TYR A 292 0.20 17.57 12.32
C TYR A 292 -0.54 16.36 11.73
N PRO A 293 -1.75 16.04 12.23
CA PRO A 293 -2.54 14.94 11.71
C PRO A 293 -2.99 15.19 10.26
N HIS A 294 -3.12 14.12 9.50
CA HIS A 294 -3.47 14.15 8.08
C HIS A 294 -4.17 12.84 7.69
N LEU A 295 -5.21 12.90 6.85
CA LEU A 295 -6.06 11.73 6.54
C LEU A 295 -5.29 10.58 5.88
N ALA A 296 -4.36 10.89 4.98
CA ALA A 296 -3.53 9.88 4.30
C ALA A 296 -2.67 9.00 5.27
N PRO A 297 -1.81 9.55 6.15
CA PRO A 297 -1.14 8.74 7.18
C PRO A 297 -2.10 8.23 8.27
N THR A 298 -3.24 8.87 8.52
CA THR A 298 -4.30 8.32 9.41
C THR A 298 -4.87 7.00 8.87
N TYR A 299 -5.22 6.95 7.58
CA TYR A 299 -5.60 5.72 6.88
C TYR A 299 -4.51 4.64 6.97
N ALA A 300 -3.27 5.01 6.68
CA ALA A 300 -2.16 4.07 6.70
C ALA A 300 -1.85 3.54 8.11
N ALA A 301 -1.90 4.39 9.14
CA ALA A 301 -1.71 3.98 10.53
C ALA A 301 -2.80 2.99 10.99
N VAL A 302 -4.08 3.32 10.74
CA VAL A 302 -5.21 2.44 11.12
C VAL A 302 -5.11 1.10 10.39
N ASN A 303 -4.83 1.08 9.09
CA ASN A 303 -4.62 -0.17 8.35
C ASN A 303 -3.42 -0.98 8.88
N ALA A 304 -2.29 -0.34 9.20
CA ALA A 304 -1.12 -1.01 9.75
C ALA A 304 -1.41 -1.66 11.12
N LEU A 305 -2.15 -0.97 12.00
CA LEU A 305 -2.60 -1.51 13.28
C LEU A 305 -3.61 -2.66 13.10
N CYS A 306 -4.51 -2.56 12.11
CA CYS A 306 -5.42 -3.65 11.78
C CYS A 306 -4.72 -4.90 11.22
N ILE A 307 -3.65 -4.76 10.42
CA ILE A 307 -2.82 -5.90 9.95
C ILE A 307 -2.14 -6.59 11.13
N ILE A 308 -1.61 -5.83 12.09
CA ILE A 308 -1.04 -6.39 13.33
C ILE A 308 -2.13 -7.18 14.10
N GLY A 309 -3.32 -6.58 14.27
CA GLY A 309 -4.50 -7.30 14.76
C GLY A 309 -4.40 -7.79 16.20
N THR A 310 -3.66 -7.07 17.06
CA THR A 310 -3.62 -7.31 18.51
C THR A 310 -4.46 -6.25 19.24
N GLU A 311 -4.92 -6.56 20.45
CA GLU A 311 -5.59 -5.57 21.31
C GLU A 311 -4.70 -4.36 21.58
N GLU A 312 -3.39 -4.57 21.78
CA GLU A 312 -2.35 -3.52 21.81
C GLU A 312 -2.42 -2.59 20.59
N ALA A 313 -2.52 -3.15 19.38
CA ALA A 313 -2.60 -2.34 18.15
C ALA A 313 -3.94 -1.61 18.01
N TYR A 314 -5.05 -2.22 18.43
CA TYR A 314 -6.37 -1.59 18.39
C TYR A 314 -6.50 -0.44 19.40
N ASP A 315 -5.98 -0.60 20.62
CA ASP A 315 -6.06 0.40 21.68
C ASP A 315 -5.07 1.56 21.56
N VAL A 316 -4.11 1.51 20.63
CA VAL A 316 -3.38 2.70 20.16
C VAL A 316 -4.33 3.73 19.54
N ILE A 317 -5.49 3.36 19.00
CA ILE A 317 -6.39 4.28 18.30
C ILE A 317 -7.30 5.03 19.30
N ASN A 318 -7.01 6.31 19.56
CA ASN A 318 -7.92 7.21 20.27
C ASN A 318 -9.14 7.55 19.40
N ARG A 319 -10.21 6.76 19.50
CA ARG A 319 -11.44 6.84 18.70
C ARG A 319 -12.18 8.14 18.91
N GLU A 320 -12.20 8.61 20.16
CA GLU A 320 -12.92 9.79 20.62
C GLU A 320 -12.32 11.06 19.99
N LYS A 321 -10.98 11.12 19.91
CA LYS A 321 -10.26 12.16 19.18
C LYS A 321 -10.27 11.95 17.66
N LEU A 322 -10.17 10.71 17.17
CA LEU A 322 -10.29 10.44 15.73
C LEU A 322 -11.61 10.96 15.17
N LEU A 323 -12.74 10.76 15.85
CA LEU A 323 -14.04 11.29 15.42
C LEU A 323 -14.06 12.83 15.44
N GLN A 324 -13.57 13.46 16.52
CA GLN A 324 -13.45 14.93 16.60
C GLN A 324 -12.59 15.51 15.47
N TYR A 325 -11.53 14.80 15.07
CA TYR A 325 -10.67 15.17 13.95
C TYR A 325 -11.37 15.00 12.59
N LEU A 326 -12.14 13.92 12.36
CA LEU A 326 -12.91 13.79 11.10
C LEU A 326 -13.94 14.93 10.95
N TYR A 327 -14.59 15.33 12.05
CA TYR A 327 -15.50 16.48 12.06
C TYR A 327 -14.81 17.83 11.77
N SER A 328 -13.58 18.06 12.25
CA SER A 328 -12.87 19.32 11.98
C SER A 328 -12.45 19.49 10.52
N LEU A 329 -12.48 18.41 9.73
CA LEU A 329 -12.20 18.39 8.30
C LEU A 329 -13.47 18.43 7.42
N LYS A 330 -14.63 18.04 7.95
CA LYS A 330 -15.88 17.90 7.20
C LYS A 330 -16.35 19.25 6.64
N GLN A 331 -16.57 19.31 5.33
CA GLN A 331 -17.02 20.50 4.62
C GLN A 331 -18.55 20.52 4.43
N PRO A 332 -19.16 21.71 4.26
CA PRO A 332 -20.60 21.85 4.02
C PRO A 332 -21.09 21.23 2.70
N ASP A 333 -20.23 21.08 1.69
CA ASP A 333 -20.63 20.53 0.38
C ASP A 333 -20.54 19.00 0.28
N GLY A 334 -20.24 18.33 1.40
CA GLY A 334 -20.06 16.87 1.50
C GLY A 334 -18.60 16.41 1.45
N SER A 335 -17.66 17.27 1.05
CA SER A 335 -16.24 16.91 1.02
C SER A 335 -15.58 16.91 2.40
N PHE A 336 -14.31 16.49 2.45
CA PHE A 336 -13.43 16.63 3.60
C PHE A 336 -12.12 17.30 3.16
N LEU A 337 -11.48 18.06 4.06
CA LEU A 337 -10.09 18.44 3.91
C LEU A 337 -9.17 17.22 4.16
N MET A 338 -7.99 17.18 3.54
CA MET A 338 -6.97 16.16 3.85
C MET A 338 -6.31 16.38 5.22
N HIS A 339 -6.18 17.64 5.63
CA HIS A 339 -5.74 18.09 6.97
C HIS A 339 -6.28 19.50 7.25
N VAL A 340 -6.14 19.99 8.49
CA VAL A 340 -6.55 21.37 8.83
C VAL A 340 -5.79 22.37 7.95
N GLY A 341 -6.52 23.15 7.13
CA GLY A 341 -5.94 24.08 6.15
C GLY A 341 -5.35 23.44 4.89
N GLY A 342 -5.59 22.15 4.65
CA GLY A 342 -5.07 21.39 3.51
C GLY A 342 -5.92 21.44 2.24
N GLU A 343 -5.66 20.52 1.31
CA GLU A 343 -6.41 20.35 0.08
C GLU A 343 -7.73 19.55 0.27
N VAL A 344 -8.63 19.66 -0.72
CA VAL A 344 -9.82 18.81 -0.85
C VAL A 344 -9.71 17.99 -2.14
N ASP A 345 -9.72 16.67 -2.02
CA ASP A 345 -10.07 15.74 -3.11
C ASP A 345 -10.61 14.41 -2.55
N VAL A 346 -11.10 13.52 -3.41
CA VAL A 346 -11.79 12.28 -3.03
C VAL A 346 -10.95 11.28 -2.22
N ARG A 347 -9.61 11.45 -2.13
CA ARG A 347 -8.79 10.71 -1.13
C ARG A 347 -9.28 10.95 0.29
N SER A 348 -9.75 12.16 0.59
CA SER A 348 -10.22 12.55 1.93
C SER A 348 -11.44 11.73 2.34
N ALA A 349 -12.48 11.69 1.51
CA ALA A 349 -13.71 10.93 1.73
C ALA A 349 -13.43 9.42 1.90
N TYR A 350 -12.51 8.85 1.10
CA TYR A 350 -12.10 7.45 1.28
C TYR A 350 -11.33 7.21 2.57
N CYS A 351 -10.32 8.03 2.88
CA CYS A 351 -9.53 7.86 4.11
C CYS A 351 -10.42 8.01 5.35
N ALA A 352 -11.30 9.01 5.38
CA ALA A 352 -12.27 9.24 6.46
C ALA A 352 -13.25 8.06 6.59
N ALA A 353 -13.90 7.65 5.50
CA ALA A 353 -14.84 6.51 5.52
C ALA A 353 -14.16 5.22 5.95
N SER A 354 -12.95 4.94 5.45
CA SER A 354 -12.17 3.74 5.74
C SER A 354 -11.80 3.62 7.21
N VAL A 355 -11.32 4.70 7.84
CA VAL A 355 -11.00 4.63 9.28
C VAL A 355 -12.27 4.65 10.13
N ALA A 356 -13.29 5.43 9.74
CA ALA A 356 -14.52 5.54 10.50
C ALA A 356 -15.32 4.22 10.58
N SER A 357 -15.34 3.45 9.49
CA SER A 357 -15.99 2.14 9.44
C SER A 357 -15.20 1.09 10.23
N LEU A 358 -13.87 1.00 10.03
CA LEU A 358 -13.02 0.03 10.73
C LEU A 358 -13.07 0.23 12.26
N THR A 359 -13.05 1.49 12.74
CA THR A 359 -12.99 1.80 14.19
C THR A 359 -14.35 2.01 14.84
N ASN A 360 -15.46 1.76 14.12
CA ASN A 360 -16.84 1.95 14.57
C ASN A 360 -17.10 3.35 15.16
N ILE A 361 -16.90 4.41 14.37
CA ILE A 361 -17.14 5.81 14.79
C ILE A 361 -18.03 6.60 13.82
N ILE A 362 -18.78 5.92 12.95
CA ILE A 362 -19.71 6.59 12.02
C ILE A 362 -20.93 7.11 12.79
N THR A 363 -21.16 8.41 12.77
CA THR A 363 -22.42 9.06 13.17
C THR A 363 -23.32 9.30 11.94
N PRO A 364 -24.63 9.60 12.12
CA PRO A 364 -25.55 9.82 11.00
C PRO A 364 -25.18 11.01 10.09
N ASP A 365 -24.56 12.03 10.67
CA ASP A 365 -24.29 13.34 10.06
C ASP A 365 -22.84 13.51 9.55
N LEU A 366 -21.87 12.74 10.09
CA LEU A 366 -20.45 12.82 9.69
C LEU A 366 -20.25 12.73 8.17
N PHE A 367 -21.02 11.89 7.48
CA PHE A 367 -20.96 11.70 6.03
C PHE A 367 -22.11 12.36 5.26
N GLU A 368 -22.89 13.25 5.85
CA GLU A 368 -23.99 13.95 5.15
C GLU A 368 -23.46 14.72 3.92
N GLY A 369 -24.10 14.50 2.77
CA GLY A 369 -23.72 15.06 1.46
C GLY A 369 -22.50 14.41 0.79
N THR A 370 -21.77 13.51 1.48
CA THR A 370 -20.51 12.95 0.95
C THR A 370 -20.74 12.08 -0.29
N ALA A 371 -21.84 11.31 -0.31
CA ALA A 371 -22.14 10.44 -1.44
C ALA A 371 -22.50 11.25 -2.71
N GLU A 372 -23.20 12.35 -2.53
CA GLU A 372 -23.59 13.32 -3.55
C GLU A 372 -22.37 14.09 -4.07
N TRP A 373 -21.42 14.41 -3.19
CA TRP A 373 -20.13 15.00 -3.55
C TRP A 373 -19.26 14.05 -4.38
N ILE A 374 -19.14 12.79 -3.98
CA ILE A 374 -18.42 11.77 -4.76
C ILE A 374 -19.09 11.56 -6.12
N ALA A 375 -20.43 11.55 -6.18
CA ALA A 375 -21.15 11.44 -7.45
C ALA A 375 -20.85 12.60 -8.41
N ARG A 376 -20.72 13.84 -7.91
CA ARG A 376 -20.27 15.00 -8.70
C ARG A 376 -18.83 14.86 -9.25
N CYS A 377 -18.03 13.95 -8.70
CA CYS A 377 -16.67 13.68 -9.19
C CYS A 377 -16.64 12.67 -10.35
N GLN A 378 -17.72 11.91 -10.61
CA GLN A 378 -17.82 11.07 -11.80
C GLN A 378 -17.97 11.96 -13.06
N ASN A 379 -17.15 11.72 -14.08
CA ASN A 379 -17.09 12.58 -15.27
C ASN A 379 -17.63 11.90 -16.54
N TRP A 380 -17.55 12.61 -17.67
CA TRP A 380 -18.02 12.17 -18.99
C TRP A 380 -17.34 10.90 -19.52
N GLU A 381 -16.15 10.54 -19.02
CA GLU A 381 -15.45 9.30 -19.38
C GLU A 381 -16.05 8.07 -18.68
N GLY A 382 -16.76 8.28 -17.56
CA GLY A 382 -17.33 7.22 -16.71
C GLY A 382 -16.53 6.93 -15.44
N GLY A 383 -15.24 7.26 -15.37
CA GLY A 383 -14.46 7.20 -14.13
C GLY A 383 -14.65 8.45 -13.26
N ILE A 384 -13.87 8.54 -12.16
CA ILE A 384 -13.99 9.61 -11.17
C ILE A 384 -12.69 10.44 -11.14
N GLY A 385 -12.83 11.76 -11.15
CA GLY A 385 -11.72 12.71 -10.94
C GLY A 385 -11.46 12.99 -9.46
N GLY A 386 -10.38 13.72 -9.15
CA GLY A 386 -10.07 14.07 -7.75
C GLY A 386 -11.12 14.99 -7.11
N VAL A 387 -11.63 15.95 -7.89
CA VAL A 387 -12.72 16.86 -7.55
C VAL A 387 -13.67 16.99 -8.74
N PRO A 388 -14.89 17.53 -8.57
CA PRO A 388 -15.87 17.66 -9.65
C PRO A 388 -15.31 18.36 -10.90
N GLY A 389 -15.47 17.73 -12.06
CA GLY A 389 -15.02 18.24 -13.37
C GLY A 389 -13.61 17.83 -13.81
N MET A 390 -12.82 17.14 -12.98
CA MET A 390 -11.47 16.69 -13.35
C MET A 390 -11.45 15.43 -14.25
N GLU A 391 -10.30 15.19 -14.90
CA GLU A 391 -9.97 13.95 -15.64
C GLU A 391 -10.10 12.71 -14.73
N ALA A 392 -10.65 11.62 -15.26
CA ALA A 392 -10.87 10.41 -14.50
C ALA A 392 -9.55 9.65 -14.28
N HIS A 393 -9.34 9.14 -13.06
CA HIS A 393 -8.03 8.66 -12.62
C HIS A 393 -8.15 7.48 -11.66
N GLY A 394 -7.45 6.37 -11.93
CA GLY A 394 -7.63 5.10 -11.22
C GLY A 394 -7.62 5.21 -9.69
N GLY A 395 -6.67 5.93 -9.11
CA GLY A 395 -6.62 6.14 -7.66
C GLY A 395 -7.80 6.94 -7.09
N TYR A 396 -8.34 7.91 -7.84
CA TYR A 396 -9.51 8.70 -7.43
C TYR A 396 -10.81 7.94 -7.67
N THR A 397 -10.90 7.19 -8.77
CA THR A 397 -11.97 6.21 -9.05
C THR A 397 -12.05 5.15 -7.94
N PHE A 398 -10.91 4.60 -7.50
CA PHE A 398 -10.86 3.69 -6.36
C PHE A 398 -11.40 4.33 -5.09
N CYS A 399 -10.86 5.49 -4.69
CA CYS A 399 -11.29 6.19 -3.49
C CYS A 399 -12.81 6.47 -3.51
N GLY A 400 -13.33 6.99 -4.62
CA GLY A 400 -14.76 7.29 -4.76
C GLY A 400 -15.66 6.06 -4.67
N LEU A 401 -15.34 4.98 -5.41
CA LEU A 401 -16.16 3.77 -5.36
C LEU A 401 -16.06 3.05 -4.01
N ALA A 402 -14.85 2.92 -3.44
CA ALA A 402 -14.64 2.26 -2.15
C ALA A 402 -15.33 3.02 -1.00
N ALA A 403 -15.27 4.37 -1.01
CA ALA A 403 -16.02 5.19 -0.06
C ALA A 403 -17.54 4.97 -0.19
N LEU A 404 -18.08 4.94 -1.42
CA LEU A 404 -19.51 4.69 -1.62
C LEU A 404 -19.93 3.27 -1.24
N VAL A 405 -19.07 2.26 -1.37
CA VAL A 405 -19.32 0.89 -0.87
C VAL A 405 -19.37 0.86 0.66
N ILE A 406 -18.50 1.60 1.35
CA ILE A 406 -18.56 1.76 2.82
C ILE A 406 -19.87 2.43 3.24
N LEU A 407 -20.28 3.48 2.52
CA LEU A 407 -21.50 4.24 2.80
C LEU A 407 -22.80 3.55 2.33
N LYS A 408 -22.74 2.37 1.67
CA LYS A 408 -23.89 1.71 1.00
C LYS A 408 -24.63 2.61 0.00
N ARG A 409 -23.88 3.41 -0.77
CA ARG A 409 -24.38 4.45 -1.70
C ARG A 409 -23.84 4.30 -3.14
N GLU A 410 -23.41 3.12 -3.55
CA GLU A 410 -22.83 2.82 -4.87
C GLU A 410 -23.74 3.24 -6.03
N ARG A 411 -25.06 3.12 -5.84
CA ARG A 411 -26.10 3.49 -6.82
C ARG A 411 -26.19 5.01 -7.08
N SER A 412 -25.42 5.83 -6.37
CA SER A 412 -25.23 7.26 -6.69
C SER A 412 -24.35 7.48 -7.93
N LEU A 413 -23.64 6.45 -8.41
CA LEU A 413 -22.84 6.49 -9.64
C LEU A 413 -23.54 5.80 -10.82
N ASN A 414 -23.21 6.23 -12.03
CA ASN A 414 -23.45 5.44 -13.23
C ASN A 414 -22.43 4.29 -13.29
N LEU A 415 -22.78 3.15 -12.67
CA LEU A 415 -21.92 1.96 -12.61
C LEU A 415 -21.61 1.37 -14.00
N LYS A 416 -22.47 1.58 -15.01
CA LYS A 416 -22.26 1.09 -16.38
C LYS A 416 -21.14 1.84 -17.09
N SER A 417 -21.14 3.18 -17.05
CA SER A 417 -20.03 3.96 -17.64
C SER A 417 -18.74 3.76 -16.84
N LEU A 418 -18.83 3.59 -15.53
CA LEU A 418 -17.68 3.25 -14.67
C LEU A 418 -17.04 1.90 -15.02
N LEU A 419 -17.84 0.85 -15.18
CA LEU A 419 -17.37 -0.48 -15.62
C LEU A 419 -16.74 -0.42 -17.02
N GLN A 420 -17.38 0.27 -17.97
CA GLN A 420 -16.81 0.46 -19.30
C GLN A 420 -15.51 1.28 -19.27
N TRP A 421 -15.41 2.28 -18.40
CA TRP A 421 -14.21 3.08 -18.23
C TRP A 421 -13.05 2.23 -17.70
N VAL A 422 -13.22 1.53 -16.57
CA VAL A 422 -12.11 0.78 -15.94
C VAL A 422 -11.64 -0.40 -16.77
N THR A 423 -12.55 -1.12 -17.43
CA THR A 423 -12.18 -2.20 -18.36
C THR A 423 -11.37 -1.67 -19.55
N SER A 424 -11.64 -0.45 -20.00
CA SER A 424 -10.85 0.24 -21.02
C SER A 424 -9.49 0.78 -20.50
N ARG A 425 -9.16 0.62 -19.21
CA ARG A 425 -7.85 0.97 -18.63
C ARG A 425 -6.87 -0.22 -18.56
N GLN A 426 -7.29 -1.44 -18.87
CA GLN A 426 -6.34 -2.55 -19.03
C GLN A 426 -5.63 -2.41 -20.38
N MET A 427 -4.31 -2.53 -20.36
CA MET A 427 -3.46 -2.29 -21.51
C MET A 427 -3.42 -3.54 -22.39
N ARG A 428 -3.93 -3.41 -23.63
CA ARG A 428 -4.14 -4.52 -24.59
C ARG A 428 -2.88 -5.31 -24.96
N PHE A 429 -1.70 -4.73 -24.77
CA PHE A 429 -0.41 -5.32 -25.13
C PHE A 429 0.39 -5.69 -23.88
N GLU A 430 0.55 -4.78 -22.94
CA GLU A 430 1.33 -5.00 -21.71
C GLU A 430 0.62 -5.86 -20.67
N GLY A 431 -0.72 -5.97 -20.70
CA GLY A 431 -1.53 -6.72 -19.74
C GLY A 431 -1.77 -6.02 -18.39
N GLY A 432 -0.91 -5.06 -18.03
CA GLY A 432 -1.09 -4.15 -16.88
C GLY A 432 -2.19 -3.11 -17.07
N PHE A 433 -2.23 -2.09 -16.22
CA PHE A 433 -3.23 -1.01 -16.29
C PHE A 433 -2.60 0.39 -16.43
N GLN A 434 -3.27 1.29 -17.15
CA GLN A 434 -2.97 2.72 -17.16
C GLN A 434 -3.82 3.48 -16.12
N GLY A 435 -3.26 4.55 -15.53
CA GLY A 435 -3.99 5.37 -14.57
C GLY A 435 -5.12 6.23 -15.16
N ARG A 436 -5.00 6.62 -16.44
CA ARG A 436 -5.94 7.46 -17.20
C ARG A 436 -5.88 7.09 -18.67
N CYS A 437 -6.84 7.57 -19.47
CA CYS A 437 -6.83 7.40 -20.92
C CYS A 437 -5.57 7.99 -21.57
N ASN A 438 -4.97 7.29 -22.55
CA ASN A 438 -3.74 7.70 -23.25
C ASN A 438 -2.56 8.04 -22.31
N LYS A 439 -2.39 7.28 -21.22
CA LYS A 439 -1.20 7.27 -20.36
C LYS A 439 -0.59 5.87 -20.33
N LEU A 440 0.70 5.80 -20.04
CA LEU A 440 1.46 4.55 -20.00
C LEU A 440 0.88 3.58 -18.96
N VAL A 441 1.10 2.27 -19.16
CA VAL A 441 0.96 1.25 -18.11
C VAL A 441 1.75 1.62 -16.86
N ASP A 442 1.30 1.24 -15.66
CA ASP A 442 2.06 1.36 -14.41
C ASP A 442 1.59 0.32 -13.39
N GLY A 443 2.54 -0.37 -12.76
CA GLY A 443 2.33 -1.46 -11.81
C GLY A 443 1.44 -1.13 -10.61
N CYS A 444 1.40 0.11 -10.11
CA CYS A 444 0.54 0.45 -8.98
C CYS A 444 -0.96 0.37 -9.32
N TYR A 445 -1.32 0.64 -10.59
CA TYR A 445 -2.72 0.54 -11.05
C TYR A 445 -3.22 -0.90 -11.14
N SER A 446 -2.33 -1.90 -10.99
CA SER A 446 -2.72 -3.29 -10.73
C SER A 446 -3.64 -3.41 -9.52
N PHE A 447 -3.48 -2.56 -8.51
CA PHE A 447 -4.48 -2.44 -7.43
C PHE A 447 -5.55 -1.40 -7.78
N TRP A 448 -5.16 -0.14 -8.03
CA TRP A 448 -6.12 0.98 -8.10
C TRP A 448 -7.17 0.85 -9.21
N GLN A 449 -6.86 0.17 -10.31
CA GLN A 449 -7.84 -0.12 -11.36
C GLN A 449 -8.46 -1.50 -11.18
N ALA A 450 -7.67 -2.58 -11.02
CA ALA A 450 -8.23 -3.93 -10.96
C ALA A 450 -9.12 -4.16 -9.72
N GLY A 451 -8.83 -3.49 -8.59
CA GLY A 451 -9.63 -3.53 -7.37
C GLY A 451 -11.02 -2.90 -7.49
N LEU A 452 -11.27 -2.08 -8.52
CA LEU A 452 -12.63 -1.61 -8.85
C LEU A 452 -13.53 -2.74 -9.33
N LEU A 453 -12.99 -3.80 -9.94
CA LEU A 453 -13.79 -4.86 -10.54
C LEU A 453 -14.46 -5.76 -9.47
N PRO A 454 -13.78 -6.18 -8.37
CA PRO A 454 -14.42 -6.72 -7.18
C PRO A 454 -15.54 -5.84 -6.59
N LEU A 455 -15.32 -4.52 -6.52
CA LEU A 455 -16.30 -3.57 -5.97
C LEU A 455 -17.53 -3.40 -6.88
N LEU A 456 -17.32 -3.32 -8.19
CA LEU A 456 -18.38 -3.29 -9.20
C LEU A 456 -19.16 -4.60 -9.24
N HIS A 457 -18.47 -5.74 -9.15
CA HIS A 457 -19.10 -7.05 -9.07
C HIS A 457 -20.03 -7.15 -7.85
N ARG A 458 -19.56 -6.75 -6.65
CA ARG A 458 -20.39 -6.62 -5.44
C ARG A 458 -21.61 -5.71 -5.68
N ALA A 459 -21.39 -4.50 -6.19
CA ALA A 459 -22.46 -3.51 -6.37
C ALA A 459 -23.54 -3.95 -7.37
N LEU A 460 -23.16 -4.70 -8.41
CA LEU A 460 -24.07 -5.29 -9.40
C LEU A 460 -24.75 -6.57 -8.87
N HIS A 461 -24.05 -7.37 -8.06
CA HIS A 461 -24.62 -8.56 -7.40
C HIS A 461 -25.73 -8.15 -6.42
N ALA A 462 -25.52 -7.06 -5.66
CA ALA A 462 -26.52 -6.44 -4.79
C ALA A 462 -27.65 -5.70 -5.56
N GLN A 463 -27.67 -5.80 -6.89
CA GLN A 463 -28.79 -5.41 -7.77
C GLN A 463 -29.44 -6.61 -8.46
N GLY A 464 -28.96 -7.83 -8.21
CA GLY A 464 -29.47 -9.06 -8.80
C GLY A 464 -29.08 -9.26 -10.27
N ASP A 465 -27.97 -8.66 -10.73
CA ASP A 465 -27.52 -8.76 -12.13
C ASP A 465 -27.22 -10.23 -12.51
N PRO A 466 -28.00 -10.84 -13.43
CA PRO A 466 -27.86 -12.25 -13.80
C PRO A 466 -26.75 -12.50 -14.82
N ALA A 467 -26.11 -11.45 -15.36
CA ALA A 467 -25.04 -11.58 -16.35
C ALA A 467 -23.63 -11.64 -15.72
N LEU A 468 -23.52 -11.52 -14.40
CA LEU A 468 -22.25 -11.60 -13.67
C LEU A 468 -21.63 -13.00 -13.76
N SER A 469 -20.30 -13.03 -13.89
CA SER A 469 -19.51 -14.26 -13.88
C SER A 469 -19.50 -14.90 -12.49
N MET A 470 -19.54 -16.23 -12.44
CA MET A 470 -19.47 -17.01 -11.19
C MET A 470 -18.07 -17.57 -10.91
N SER A 471 -17.05 -17.10 -11.64
CA SER A 471 -15.67 -17.59 -11.51
C SER A 471 -14.56 -16.58 -11.84
N HIS A 472 -14.88 -15.41 -12.42
CA HIS A 472 -13.87 -14.46 -12.91
C HIS A 472 -14.30 -13.02 -12.69
N TRP A 473 -13.34 -12.14 -12.40
CA TRP A 473 -13.55 -10.70 -12.46
C TRP A 473 -13.67 -10.23 -13.91
N MET A 474 -14.31 -9.08 -14.12
CA MET A 474 -14.54 -8.50 -15.46
C MET A 474 -13.29 -7.82 -16.05
N PHE A 475 -12.10 -8.43 -15.91
CA PHE A 475 -10.85 -8.01 -16.55
C PHE A 475 -9.99 -9.24 -16.87
N HIS A 476 -8.97 -9.10 -17.72
CA HIS A 476 -8.11 -10.22 -18.09
C HIS A 476 -7.11 -10.55 -16.96
N GLN A 477 -7.56 -11.33 -15.98
CA GLN A 477 -6.81 -11.73 -14.79
C GLN A 477 -5.40 -12.27 -15.11
N GLN A 478 -5.28 -13.24 -16.02
CA GLN A 478 -3.97 -13.81 -16.39
C GLN A 478 -3.00 -12.77 -16.96
N ALA A 479 -3.44 -11.87 -17.85
CA ALA A 479 -2.58 -10.84 -18.45
C ALA A 479 -2.03 -9.84 -17.40
N LEU A 480 -2.80 -9.55 -16.35
CA LEU A 480 -2.30 -8.73 -15.24
C LEU A 480 -1.21 -9.47 -14.44
N GLN A 481 -1.37 -10.78 -14.21
CA GLN A 481 -0.34 -11.60 -13.55
C GLN A 481 0.92 -11.71 -14.42
N GLU A 482 0.76 -11.85 -15.74
CA GLU A 482 1.87 -11.84 -16.71
C GLU A 482 2.66 -10.53 -16.64
N TYR A 483 1.98 -9.38 -16.64
CA TYR A 483 2.60 -8.07 -16.47
C TYR A 483 3.39 -7.97 -15.16
N ILE A 484 2.77 -8.30 -14.02
CA ILE A 484 3.40 -8.15 -12.70
C ILE A 484 4.60 -9.09 -12.56
N LEU A 485 4.46 -10.36 -12.94
CA LEU A 485 5.48 -11.39 -12.74
C LEU A 485 6.65 -11.27 -13.73
N MET A 486 6.45 -10.78 -14.96
CA MET A 486 7.55 -10.57 -15.93
C MET A 486 8.15 -9.17 -15.86
N CYS A 487 7.33 -8.13 -15.68
CA CYS A 487 7.74 -6.74 -15.92
C CYS A 487 7.93 -5.91 -14.64
N CYS A 488 7.26 -6.27 -13.53
CA CYS A 488 7.25 -5.46 -12.30
C CYS A 488 8.13 -6.00 -11.16
N GLN A 489 8.83 -7.12 -11.33
CA GLN A 489 9.72 -7.66 -10.29
C GLN A 489 11.13 -7.06 -10.39
N CYS A 490 11.66 -6.49 -9.31
CA CYS A 490 13.07 -6.14 -9.25
C CYS A 490 13.92 -7.41 -8.95
N PRO A 491 14.96 -7.74 -9.74
CA PRO A 491 15.77 -8.95 -9.53
C PRO A 491 16.44 -9.07 -8.15
N ALA A 492 16.55 -7.97 -7.41
CA ALA A 492 17.13 -7.85 -6.07
C ALA A 492 16.08 -7.74 -4.94
N GLY A 493 14.78 -7.98 -5.22
CA GLY A 493 13.68 -7.85 -4.27
C GLY A 493 12.92 -6.52 -4.38
N GLY A 494 11.68 -6.48 -3.89
CA GLY A 494 10.72 -5.39 -4.16
C GLY A 494 10.14 -5.41 -5.58
N LEU A 495 9.09 -4.62 -5.82
CA LEU A 495 8.45 -4.41 -7.13
C LEU A 495 8.47 -2.92 -7.52
N LEU A 496 8.07 -2.62 -8.75
CA LEU A 496 8.28 -1.32 -9.43
C LEU A 496 7.16 -0.98 -10.43
N ASP A 497 7.13 0.26 -10.90
CA ASP A 497 6.21 0.81 -11.92
C ASP A 497 6.24 -0.01 -13.24
N LYS A 498 7.37 0.04 -13.96
CA LYS A 498 7.58 -0.60 -15.27
C LYS A 498 9.08 -0.85 -15.52
N PRO A 499 9.48 -1.75 -16.44
CA PRO A 499 10.89 -2.02 -16.73
C PRO A 499 11.73 -0.75 -16.98
N GLY A 500 12.88 -0.66 -16.32
CA GLY A 500 13.75 0.52 -16.34
C GLY A 500 13.47 1.55 -15.23
N LYS A 501 12.47 1.34 -14.38
CA LYS A 501 12.23 2.11 -13.15
C LYS A 501 12.93 1.48 -11.94
N SER A 502 13.11 2.27 -10.89
CA SER A 502 13.55 1.78 -9.58
C SER A 502 12.41 1.09 -8.83
N ARG A 503 12.78 0.23 -7.87
CA ARG A 503 11.85 -0.30 -6.86
C ARG A 503 11.59 0.72 -5.74
N ASP A 504 10.44 0.60 -5.11
CA ASP A 504 10.09 1.26 -3.86
C ASP A 504 9.02 0.45 -3.11
N PHE A 505 8.66 0.86 -1.89
CA PHE A 505 7.66 0.14 -1.08
C PHE A 505 6.21 0.34 -1.55
N TYR A 506 5.90 1.47 -2.20
CA TYR A 506 4.57 1.76 -2.75
C TYR A 506 4.23 0.79 -3.88
N HIS A 507 5.11 0.65 -4.88
CA HIS A 507 4.93 -0.33 -5.96
C HIS A 507 5.05 -1.77 -5.46
N THR A 508 5.88 -2.05 -4.44
CA THR A 508 5.92 -3.38 -3.80
C THR A 508 4.55 -3.75 -3.22
N CYS A 509 3.91 -2.84 -2.48
CA CYS A 509 2.57 -3.03 -1.94
C CYS A 509 1.52 -3.22 -3.06
N TYR A 510 1.36 -2.25 -3.96
CA TYR A 510 0.23 -2.24 -4.89
C TYR A 510 0.36 -3.23 -6.05
N CYS A 511 1.58 -3.63 -6.45
CA CYS A 511 1.76 -4.74 -7.38
C CYS A 511 1.37 -6.09 -6.74
N LEU A 512 1.71 -6.33 -5.46
CA LEU A 512 1.29 -7.54 -4.75
C LEU A 512 -0.22 -7.54 -4.49
N SER A 513 -0.79 -6.40 -4.08
CA SER A 513 -2.23 -6.25 -3.86
C SER A 513 -3.03 -6.54 -5.15
N GLY A 514 -2.57 -6.00 -6.28
CA GLY A 514 -3.14 -6.29 -7.59
C GLY A 514 -2.95 -7.73 -8.06
N LEU A 515 -1.80 -8.36 -7.76
CA LEU A 515 -1.55 -9.77 -8.03
C LEU A 515 -2.52 -10.66 -7.25
N SER A 516 -2.78 -10.36 -5.98
CA SER A 516 -3.78 -11.06 -5.14
C SER A 516 -5.19 -10.97 -5.74
N ILE A 517 -5.62 -9.77 -6.14
CA ILE A 517 -6.93 -9.56 -6.81
C ILE A 517 -7.01 -10.31 -8.15
N ALA A 518 -5.91 -10.36 -8.91
CA ALA A 518 -5.85 -11.11 -10.16
C ALA A 518 -5.89 -12.63 -9.95
N GLN A 519 -5.43 -13.13 -8.79
CA GLN A 519 -5.42 -14.54 -8.46
C GLN A 519 -6.74 -15.04 -7.86
N HIS A 520 -7.47 -14.21 -7.12
CA HIS A 520 -8.57 -14.66 -6.25
C HIS A 520 -9.92 -14.05 -6.62
N PHE A 521 -10.84 -14.88 -7.11
CA PHE A 521 -12.25 -14.55 -7.28
C PHE A 521 -13.11 -15.12 -6.15
N GLY A 522 -14.04 -14.32 -5.62
CA GLY A 522 -15.01 -14.74 -4.61
C GLY A 522 -16.35 -14.00 -4.76
N SER A 523 -17.46 -14.74 -4.70
CA SER A 523 -18.81 -14.18 -4.80
C SER A 523 -19.78 -15.04 -3.97
N GLY A 524 -20.05 -14.61 -2.74
CA GLY A 524 -20.84 -15.38 -1.78
C GLY A 524 -20.20 -16.75 -1.50
N ALA A 525 -20.90 -17.83 -1.86
CA ALA A 525 -20.39 -19.19 -1.70
C ALA A 525 -19.34 -19.62 -2.74
N MET A 526 -19.31 -18.94 -3.90
CA MET A 526 -18.45 -19.26 -5.05
C MET A 526 -17.03 -18.73 -4.85
N LEU A 527 -16.04 -19.56 -5.16
CA LEU A 527 -14.62 -19.23 -5.12
C LEU A 527 -13.91 -19.80 -6.35
N HIS A 528 -12.99 -19.04 -6.93
CA HIS A 528 -12.15 -19.52 -8.02
C HIS A 528 -10.76 -18.88 -7.95
N ASP A 529 -9.73 -19.71 -7.82
CA ASP A 529 -8.33 -19.28 -7.76
C ASP A 529 -7.62 -19.57 -9.09
N VAL A 530 -7.08 -18.52 -9.72
CA VAL A 530 -6.33 -18.58 -10.98
C VAL A 530 -4.89 -18.17 -10.69
N VAL A 531 -4.03 -19.10 -10.28
CA VAL A 531 -2.62 -18.80 -9.94
C VAL A 531 -1.72 -19.13 -11.13
N LEU A 532 -1.16 -18.09 -11.77
CA LEU A 532 -0.27 -18.26 -12.91
C LEU A 532 1.15 -18.66 -12.48
N GLY A 533 1.75 -19.61 -13.20
CA GLY A 533 3.16 -19.99 -13.04
C GLY A 533 3.37 -21.20 -12.12
N VAL A 534 4.15 -21.03 -11.05
CA VAL A 534 4.34 -22.04 -10.00
C VAL A 534 3.31 -21.85 -8.88
N PRO A 535 2.82 -22.90 -8.20
CA PRO A 535 1.80 -22.76 -7.15
C PRO A 535 2.18 -21.80 -6.01
N GLU A 536 3.48 -21.70 -5.72
CA GLU A 536 4.08 -20.84 -4.69
C GLU A 536 4.00 -19.34 -5.04
N ASN A 537 3.44 -18.98 -6.20
CA ASN A 537 3.07 -17.61 -6.55
C ASN A 537 1.78 -17.13 -5.87
N ALA A 538 0.99 -18.04 -5.26
CA ALA A 538 -0.26 -17.71 -4.58
C ALA A 538 -0.01 -16.75 -3.40
N LEU A 539 -0.78 -15.66 -3.33
CA LEU A 539 -0.75 -14.72 -2.21
C LEU A 539 -1.87 -15.02 -1.22
N GLN A 540 -1.83 -14.34 -0.07
CA GLN A 540 -3.03 -14.18 0.75
C GLN A 540 -4.01 -13.20 0.07
N PRO A 541 -5.34 -13.37 0.27
CA PRO A 541 -6.33 -12.48 -0.33
C PRO A 541 -6.29 -11.11 0.33
N THR A 542 -6.60 -10.05 -0.42
CA THR A 542 -6.80 -8.69 0.12
C THR A 542 -8.28 -8.28 0.01
N HIS A 543 -8.79 -7.57 1.00
CA HIS A 543 -10.17 -7.07 0.99
C HIS A 543 -10.27 -5.83 0.08
N PRO A 544 -11.07 -5.85 -1.00
CA PRO A 544 -10.99 -4.86 -2.08
C PRO A 544 -11.38 -3.43 -1.67
N VAL A 545 -12.09 -3.25 -0.55
CA VAL A 545 -12.44 -1.92 -0.01
C VAL A 545 -11.29 -1.29 0.77
N TYR A 546 -10.52 -2.08 1.54
CA TYR A 546 -9.60 -1.57 2.58
C TYR A 546 -8.13 -1.85 2.29
N ASN A 547 -7.85 -2.81 1.40
CA ASN A 547 -6.53 -3.33 1.07
C ASN A 547 -5.69 -3.77 2.29
N ILE A 548 -6.28 -4.66 3.09
CA ILE A 548 -5.68 -5.48 4.15
C ILE A 548 -6.35 -6.88 4.09
N GLY A 549 -5.85 -7.87 4.82
CA GLY A 549 -6.46 -9.21 4.87
C GLY A 549 -7.96 -9.19 5.22
N PRO A 550 -8.85 -9.94 4.53
CA PRO A 550 -10.27 -10.01 4.87
C PRO A 550 -10.54 -10.48 6.31
N ASP A 551 -9.68 -11.34 6.84
CA ASP A 551 -9.63 -11.75 8.25
C ASP A 551 -9.35 -10.55 9.18
N LYS A 552 -8.44 -9.64 8.81
CA LYS A 552 -8.12 -8.43 9.58
C LYS A 552 -9.26 -7.44 9.60
N VAL A 553 -9.98 -7.29 8.49
CA VAL A 553 -11.21 -6.49 8.41
C VAL A 553 -12.27 -7.05 9.36
N ILE A 554 -12.51 -8.37 9.31
CA ILE A 554 -13.44 -9.05 10.22
C ILE A 554 -13.01 -8.84 11.67
N GLN A 555 -11.77 -9.14 12.01
CA GLN A 555 -11.25 -9.06 13.37
C GLN A 555 -11.34 -7.63 13.94
N ALA A 556 -10.89 -6.63 13.19
CA ALA A 556 -10.92 -5.24 13.61
C ALA A 556 -12.35 -4.72 13.78
N THR A 557 -13.23 -4.94 12.80
CA THR A 557 -14.63 -4.50 12.91
C THR A 557 -15.37 -5.22 14.03
N THR A 558 -15.16 -6.52 14.23
CA THR A 558 -15.75 -7.27 15.36
C THR A 558 -15.23 -6.79 16.72
N TYR A 559 -13.97 -6.35 16.82
CA TYR A 559 -13.43 -5.74 18.04
C TYR A 559 -14.03 -4.35 18.29
N PHE A 560 -14.01 -3.46 17.30
CA PHE A 560 -14.49 -2.09 17.48
C PHE A 560 -16.01 -1.95 17.59
N LEU A 561 -16.79 -2.89 17.05
CA LEU A 561 -18.25 -2.97 17.28
C LEU A 561 -18.62 -3.23 18.76
N GLN A 562 -17.69 -3.69 19.59
CA GLN A 562 -17.89 -3.84 21.03
C GLN A 562 -17.74 -2.51 21.80
N LYS A 563 -17.27 -1.44 21.12
CA LYS A 563 -17.07 -0.10 21.69
C LYS A 563 -18.11 0.86 21.11
N PRO A 564 -18.84 1.65 21.92
CA PRO A 564 -19.89 2.55 21.44
C PRO A 564 -19.31 3.66 20.56
N VAL A 565 -20.14 4.24 19.68
CA VAL A 565 -19.75 5.42 18.88
C VAL A 565 -19.46 6.59 19.84
N PRO A 566 -18.29 7.26 19.74
CA PRO A 566 -17.88 8.26 20.72
C PRO A 566 -18.88 9.41 20.87
N GLY A 567 -19.40 9.60 22.08
CA GLY A 567 -20.36 10.67 22.39
C GLY A 567 -21.78 10.46 21.85
N PHE A 568 -22.10 9.27 21.34
CA PHE A 568 -23.42 8.93 20.81
C PHE A 568 -23.97 7.70 21.54
N GLU A 569 -24.99 7.88 22.38
CA GLU A 569 -25.75 6.75 22.92
C GLU A 569 -26.76 6.29 21.88
N GLU A 570 -26.74 4.99 21.55
CA GLU A 570 -27.89 4.39 20.87
C GLU A 570 -29.10 4.47 21.80
N LEU A 571 -30.19 5.07 21.32
CA LEU A 571 -31.48 5.03 21.99
C LEU A 571 -31.90 3.56 22.12
N LYS A 572 -31.74 3.00 23.31
CA LYS A 572 -32.25 1.67 23.64
C LYS A 572 -33.76 1.70 23.53
N ASP A 573 -34.28 0.85 22.66
CA ASP A 573 -35.71 0.72 22.39
C ASP A 573 -36.39 0.12 23.64
N GLU A 574 -37.05 0.95 24.45
CA GLU A 574 -37.72 0.55 25.71
C GLU A 574 -39.02 -0.26 25.48
N THR A 575 -39.08 -1.03 24.39
CA THR A 575 -40.25 -1.81 23.96
C THR A 575 -40.19 -3.29 24.37
N SER A 576 -39.20 -3.70 25.18
CA SER A 576 -39.07 -5.06 25.73
C SER A 576 -39.27 -5.16 27.26
N ALA A 577 -40.06 -4.26 27.85
CA ALA A 577 -40.55 -4.43 29.22
C ALA A 577 -41.80 -5.34 29.21
N GLU A 578 -41.66 -6.57 29.71
CA GLU A 578 -42.83 -7.45 29.90
C GLU A 578 -43.80 -6.83 30.93
N PRO A 579 -45.13 -6.89 30.69
CA PRO A 579 -46.09 -6.41 31.67
C PRO A 579 -46.08 -7.31 32.90
N ALA A 580 -45.70 -6.75 34.05
CA ALA A 580 -45.79 -7.45 35.32
C ALA A 580 -47.24 -7.87 35.61
N THR A 581 -47.44 -9.16 35.88
CA THR A 581 -48.73 -9.72 36.28
C THR A 581 -48.87 -9.69 37.80
N ASP A 582 -49.80 -8.88 38.30
CA ASP A 582 -50.37 -9.01 39.66
C ASP A 582 -51.30 -10.24 39.77
#